data_AF-A0AB35UE87-F1
#
_entry.id   AF-A0AB35UE87-F1
#
_cell.length_a   1.000
_cell.length_b   1.000
_cell.length_c   1.000
_cell.angle_alpha   90.00
_cell.angle_beta   90.00
_cell.angle_gamma   90.00
#
_symmetry.space_group_name_H-M   'P 1'
#
loop_
_entity.id
_entity.type
_entity.pdbx_description
1 polymer ?
#
loop_
_entity_poly.entity_id
_entity_poly.type
_entity_poly.pdbx_seq_one_letter_code
_entity_poly.pdbx_strand_id
1 'polypeptide(L)'
;MAALGSATPLSAELNVPIAARVVSFLQPGPAGTVAAAIVFEPGNAASEAEAAAIERASGSGLAAGRSAIRARRVPVGAIGSLAGFRLAFVTTGLRPEHAGIAAAAARSSVLTISSDPACVQTARCVVGITSGPKTQITVNRAAARAANIRFGSAFLMLIKEI
;
A
#
# COMPACT_ATOMS: atom_id res chain seq x y z
N MET A 1 37.69 -8.33 -9.56
CA MET A 1 37.19 -6.99 -9.16
C MET A 1 35.70 -7.17 -8.82
N ALA A 2 35.38 -7.39 -7.54
CA ALA A 2 34.06 -7.82 -7.08
C ALA A 2 33.19 -6.61 -6.68
N ALA A 3 31.89 -6.75 -6.96
CA ALA A 3 30.86 -5.72 -6.97
C ALA A 3 30.71 -4.94 -5.64
N LEU A 4 30.77 -3.62 -5.73
CA LEU A 4 30.15 -2.71 -4.78
C LEU A 4 28.72 -2.45 -5.25
N GLY A 5 27.83 -3.40 -4.99
CA GLY A 5 26.39 -3.16 -5.05
C GLY A 5 26.01 -2.27 -3.88
N SER A 6 26.02 -0.95 -4.09
CA SER A 6 25.43 0.00 -3.17
C SER A 6 23.93 -0.26 -3.13
N ALA A 7 23.46 -1.14 -2.25
CA ALA A 7 22.09 -1.10 -1.79
C ALA A 7 21.95 0.20 -0.99
N THR A 8 21.67 1.31 -1.69
CA THR A 8 21.17 2.51 -1.04
C THR A 8 19.98 2.05 -0.19
N PRO A 9 19.93 2.34 1.11
CA PRO A 9 18.73 2.07 1.87
C PRO A 9 17.62 2.88 1.21
N LEU A 10 16.72 2.19 0.50
CA LEU A 10 15.54 2.81 -0.08
C LEU A 10 14.71 3.31 1.10
N SER A 11 14.93 4.56 1.49
CA SER A 11 14.36 5.18 2.68
C SER A 11 12.85 5.44 2.56
N ALA A 12 12.23 4.87 1.52
CA ALA A 12 10.80 4.81 1.26
C ALA A 12 10.39 3.41 0.76
N GLU A 13 11.10 2.36 1.18
CA GLU A 13 10.63 0.99 0.93
C GLU A 13 9.36 0.76 1.75
N LEU A 14 8.22 0.83 1.07
CA LEU A 14 7.00 0.27 1.58
C LEU A 14 7.29 -1.17 2.04
N ASN A 15 7.18 -1.41 3.35
CA ASN A 15 7.51 -2.72 3.90
C ASN A 15 6.40 -3.71 3.54
N VAL A 16 6.60 -4.40 2.41
CA VAL A 16 5.60 -5.26 1.78
C VAL A 16 5.17 -6.43 2.69
N PRO A 17 6.06 -7.11 3.43
CA PRO A 17 5.67 -8.08 4.45
C PRO A 17 4.73 -7.51 5.53
N ILE A 18 5.00 -6.29 6.00
CA ILE A 18 4.14 -5.62 6.98
C ILE A 18 2.79 -5.28 6.37
N ALA A 19 2.76 -4.77 5.13
CA ALA A 19 1.52 -4.52 4.43
C ALA A 19 0.68 -5.79 4.26
N ALA A 20 1.30 -6.92 3.89
CA ALA A 20 0.61 -8.21 3.82
C ALA A 20 0.03 -8.63 5.18
N ARG A 21 0.73 -8.34 6.27
CA ARG A 21 0.22 -8.57 7.62
C ARG A 21 -0.97 -7.67 7.94
N VAL A 22 -0.95 -6.39 7.58
CA VAL A 22 -2.12 -5.48 7.70
C VAL A 22 -3.34 -6.06 6.99
N VAL A 23 -3.16 -6.60 5.78
CA VAL A 23 -4.25 -7.22 5.00
C VAL A 23 -4.85 -8.42 5.69
N SER A 24 -4.04 -9.22 6.38
CA SER A 24 -4.53 -10.39 7.12
C SER A 24 -5.49 -10.04 8.27
N PHE A 25 -5.49 -8.78 8.71
CA PHE A 25 -6.38 -8.28 9.76
C PHE A 25 -7.66 -7.60 9.25
N LEU A 26 -7.89 -7.56 7.93
CA LEU A 26 -9.13 -7.06 7.36
C LEU A 26 -10.33 -7.93 7.76
N GLN A 27 -11.50 -7.33 7.88
CA GLN A 27 -12.75 -8.02 8.18
C GLN A 27 -13.86 -7.67 7.18
N PRO A 28 -14.42 -8.66 6.44
CA PRO A 28 -13.98 -10.06 6.41
C PRO A 28 -12.58 -10.20 5.78
N GLY A 29 -11.79 -11.13 6.31
CA GLY A 29 -10.45 -11.38 5.81
C GLY A 29 -10.51 -11.82 4.35
N PRO A 30 -9.59 -11.35 3.50
CA PRO A 30 -9.53 -11.85 2.13
C PRO A 30 -9.26 -13.36 2.14
N ALA A 31 -9.89 -14.08 1.22
CA ALA A 31 -9.65 -15.49 0.97
C ALA A 31 -9.18 -15.69 -0.48
N GLY A 32 -8.26 -16.63 -0.71
CA GLY A 32 -7.76 -16.97 -2.04
C GLY A 32 -6.72 -15.98 -2.56
N THR A 33 -6.77 -15.67 -3.86
CA THR A 33 -5.82 -14.73 -4.48
C THR A 33 -6.40 -13.32 -4.46
N VAL A 34 -5.64 -12.39 -3.86
CA VAL A 34 -6.02 -10.99 -3.69
C VAL A 34 -5.23 -10.15 -4.69
N ALA A 35 -5.93 -9.47 -5.60
CA ALA A 35 -5.27 -8.53 -6.49
C ALA A 35 -4.91 -7.24 -5.73
N ALA A 36 -3.63 -6.87 -5.76
CA ALA A 36 -3.14 -5.58 -5.30
C ALA A 36 -2.65 -4.74 -6.49
N ALA A 37 -3.08 -3.50 -6.59
CA ALA A 37 -2.55 -2.54 -7.53
C ALA A 37 -1.30 -1.89 -6.94
N ILE A 38 -0.28 -1.65 -7.75
CA ILE A 38 0.85 -0.79 -7.40
C ILE A 38 0.69 0.47 -8.23
N VAL A 39 0.18 1.52 -7.61
CA VAL A 39 -0.05 2.81 -8.25
C VAL A 39 1.28 3.56 -8.34
N PHE A 40 1.67 3.89 -9.55
CA PHE A 40 2.91 4.61 -9.85
C PHE A 40 2.68 5.71 -10.89
N GLU A 41 3.56 6.71 -10.89
CA GLU A 41 3.57 7.79 -11.88
C GLU A 41 4.61 7.47 -12.97
N PRO A 42 4.19 7.25 -14.24
CA PRO A 42 5.12 7.12 -15.34
C PRO A 42 5.97 8.39 -15.51
N GLY A 43 7.28 8.23 -15.63
CA GLY A 43 8.22 9.36 -15.75
C GLY A 43 8.69 9.94 -14.41
N ASN A 44 8.20 9.44 -13.28
CA ASN A 44 8.78 9.73 -11.97
C ASN A 44 9.67 8.57 -11.53
N ALA A 45 10.99 8.76 -11.64
CA ALA A 45 11.97 7.71 -11.34
C ALA A 45 11.87 7.15 -9.89
N ALA A 46 11.49 7.97 -8.91
CA ALA A 46 11.32 7.51 -7.53
C ALA A 46 10.10 6.59 -7.38
N SER A 47 8.97 7.00 -7.98
CA SER A 47 7.73 6.22 -7.99
C SER A 47 7.90 4.89 -8.75
N GLU A 48 8.58 4.92 -9.90
CA GLU A 48 8.87 3.72 -10.69
C GLU A 48 9.83 2.75 -9.97
N ALA A 49 10.87 3.27 -9.32
CA ALA A 49 11.80 2.46 -8.53
C ALA A 49 11.11 1.77 -7.35
N GLU A 50 10.24 2.49 -6.64
CA GLU A 50 9.43 1.94 -5.55
C GLU A 50 8.43 0.90 -6.07
N ALA A 51 7.76 1.18 -7.19
CA ALA A 51 6.85 0.22 -7.81
C ALA A 51 7.56 -1.07 -8.22
N ALA A 52 8.76 -0.95 -8.79
CA ALA A 52 9.59 -2.10 -9.13
C ALA A 52 10.08 -2.86 -7.90
N ALA A 53 10.37 -2.17 -6.79
CA ALA A 53 10.73 -2.81 -5.54
C ALA A 53 9.55 -3.61 -4.95
N ILE A 54 8.35 -3.03 -4.94
CA ILE A 54 7.14 -3.70 -4.44
C ILE A 54 6.79 -4.91 -5.32
N GLU A 55 6.89 -4.78 -6.65
CA GLU A 55 6.63 -5.90 -7.56
C GLU A 55 7.65 -7.03 -7.35
N ARG A 56 8.95 -6.71 -7.22
CA ARG A 56 9.99 -7.71 -6.92
C ARG A 56 9.75 -8.40 -5.58
N ALA A 57 9.38 -7.64 -4.55
CA ALA A 57 9.06 -8.18 -3.23
C ALA A 57 7.77 -9.03 -3.25
N SER A 58 6.83 -8.71 -4.14
CA SER A 58 5.62 -9.50 -4.33
C SER A 58 5.87 -10.84 -5.01
N GLY A 59 6.88 -10.96 -5.88
CA GLY A 59 7.29 -12.21 -6.52
C GLY A 59 6.11 -13.01 -7.11
N SER A 60 5.99 -14.29 -6.73
CA SER A 60 4.88 -15.17 -7.12
C SER A 60 3.57 -14.94 -6.33
N GLY A 61 3.63 -14.12 -5.28
CA GLY A 61 2.53 -13.70 -4.43
C GLY A 61 2.98 -13.54 -2.97
N LEU A 62 2.52 -12.50 -2.26
CA LEU A 62 2.76 -12.35 -0.82
C LEU A 62 1.74 -13.13 -0.01
N ALA A 63 2.22 -13.95 0.91
CA ALA A 63 1.34 -14.59 1.89
C ALA A 63 0.77 -13.56 2.86
N ALA A 64 -0.56 -13.42 2.89
CA ALA A 64 -1.32 -12.60 3.82
C ALA A 64 -2.33 -13.49 4.56
N GLY A 65 -1.86 -14.17 5.61
CA GLY A 65 -2.65 -15.17 6.32
C GLY A 65 -2.96 -16.38 5.44
N ARG A 66 -4.23 -16.60 5.11
CA ARG A 66 -4.70 -17.71 4.25
C ARG A 66 -4.80 -17.34 2.76
N SER A 67 -4.29 -16.16 2.39
CA SER A 67 -4.44 -15.59 1.06
C SER A 67 -3.11 -15.26 0.43
N ALA A 68 -3.08 -15.24 -0.90
CA ALA A 68 -1.92 -14.82 -1.69
C ALA A 68 -2.22 -13.47 -2.34
N ILE A 69 -1.44 -12.44 -2.05
CA ILE A 69 -1.55 -11.14 -2.68
C ILE A 69 -0.72 -11.15 -3.96
N ARG A 70 -1.34 -10.88 -5.11
CA ARG A 70 -0.63 -10.63 -6.36
C ARG A 70 -0.64 -9.15 -6.68
N ALA A 71 0.53 -8.54 -6.62
CA ALA A 71 0.69 -7.15 -6.97
C ALA A 71 0.84 -6.96 -8.50
N ARG A 72 0.19 -5.94 -9.05
CA ARG A 72 0.31 -5.55 -10.47
C ARG A 72 0.47 -4.04 -10.57
N ARG A 73 1.42 -3.58 -11.38
CA ARG A 73 1.60 -2.15 -11.65
C ARG A 73 0.39 -1.55 -12.36
N VAL A 74 -0.04 -0.38 -11.90
CA VAL A 74 -1.12 0.42 -12.46
C VAL A 74 -0.62 1.87 -12.52
N PRO A 75 -0.50 2.48 -13.71
CA PRO A 75 -0.11 3.88 -13.80
C PRO A 75 -1.22 4.76 -13.21
N VAL A 76 -0.87 5.90 -12.64
CA VAL A 76 -1.85 6.78 -12.00
C VAL A 76 -2.96 7.26 -12.95
N GLY A 77 -2.63 7.45 -14.24
CA GLY A 77 -3.62 7.76 -15.28
C GLY A 77 -4.66 6.65 -15.49
N ALA A 78 -4.42 5.43 -14.98
CA ALA A 78 -5.31 4.28 -15.07
C ALA A 78 -5.96 3.91 -13.72
N ILE A 79 -6.00 4.80 -12.72
CA ILE A 79 -6.64 4.54 -11.41
C ILE A 79 -8.14 4.23 -11.50
N GLY A 80 -8.80 4.56 -12.61
CA GLY A 80 -10.16 4.11 -12.89
C GLY A 80 -10.29 2.58 -13.01
N SER A 81 -9.18 1.88 -13.29
CA SER A 81 -9.12 0.42 -13.37
C SER A 81 -8.91 -0.26 -12.01
N LEU A 82 -8.97 0.49 -10.90
CA LEU A 82 -8.87 -0.08 -9.54
C LEU A 82 -10.05 -0.99 -9.18
N ALA A 83 -11.15 -0.94 -9.94
CA ALA A 83 -12.26 -1.87 -9.81
C ALA A 83 -11.79 -3.32 -10.02
N GLY A 84 -11.91 -4.16 -8.98
CA GLY A 84 -11.45 -5.55 -8.98
C GLY A 84 -10.16 -5.79 -8.19
N PHE A 85 -9.44 -4.73 -7.85
CA PHE A 85 -8.39 -4.81 -6.83
C PHE A 85 -9.02 -4.75 -5.44
N ARG A 86 -8.34 -5.33 -4.46
CA ARG A 86 -8.72 -5.21 -3.04
C ARG A 86 -7.77 -4.29 -2.28
N LEU A 87 -6.59 -4.07 -2.86
CA LEU A 87 -5.52 -3.26 -2.32
C LEU A 87 -4.90 -2.38 -3.39
N ALA A 88 -4.42 -1.22 -2.98
CA ALA A 88 -3.62 -0.32 -3.80
C ALA A 88 -2.42 0.18 -2.98
N PHE A 89 -1.23 -0.12 -3.45
CA PHE A 89 0.02 0.45 -2.97
C PHE A 89 0.23 1.78 -3.66
N VAL A 90 0.31 2.86 -2.90
CA VAL A 90 0.54 4.21 -3.40
C VAL A 90 1.99 4.56 -3.15
N THR A 91 2.77 4.56 -4.23
CA THR A 91 4.19 4.92 -4.20
C THR A 91 4.39 6.39 -3.83
N THR A 92 5.59 6.72 -3.37
CA THR A 92 5.99 8.09 -3.10
C THR A 92 6.01 8.94 -4.38
N GLY A 93 5.83 10.25 -4.22
CA GLY A 93 5.81 11.19 -5.34
C GLY A 93 4.43 11.42 -5.97
N LEU A 94 3.39 10.69 -5.55
CA LEU A 94 2.01 10.81 -6.04
C LEU A 94 1.16 11.85 -5.29
N ARG A 95 1.79 12.77 -4.54
CA ARG A 95 1.10 13.80 -3.75
C ARG A 95 -0.02 14.56 -4.49
N PRO A 96 0.18 15.06 -5.72
CA PRO A 96 -0.90 15.74 -6.44
C PRO A 96 -2.08 14.81 -6.76
N GLU A 97 -1.81 13.52 -6.99
CA GLU A 97 -2.79 12.52 -7.40
C GLU A 97 -3.46 11.78 -6.23
N HIS A 98 -2.98 11.98 -5.00
CA HIS A 98 -3.55 11.36 -3.78
C HIS A 98 -5.07 11.55 -3.68
N ALA A 99 -5.59 12.70 -4.13
CA ALA A 99 -7.02 12.98 -4.17
C ALA A 99 -7.79 12.04 -5.11
N GLY A 100 -7.31 11.89 -6.34
CA GLY A 100 -7.90 11.01 -7.35
C GLY A 100 -7.84 9.56 -6.91
N ILE A 101 -6.68 9.12 -6.41
CA ILE A 101 -6.46 7.75 -5.92
C ILE A 101 -7.39 7.44 -4.76
N ALA A 102 -7.50 8.32 -3.76
CA ALA A 102 -8.38 8.14 -2.62
C ALA A 102 -9.85 8.02 -3.05
N ALA A 103 -10.30 8.85 -3.99
CA ALA A 103 -11.67 8.81 -4.49
C ALA A 103 -11.95 7.52 -5.29
N ALA A 104 -11.03 7.09 -6.15
CA ALA A 104 -11.15 5.84 -6.90
C ALA A 104 -11.16 4.62 -5.98
N ALA A 105 -10.28 4.62 -4.97
CA ALA A 105 -10.19 3.57 -3.96
C ALA A 105 -11.45 3.51 -3.09
N ALA A 106 -11.97 4.66 -2.65
CA ALA A 106 -13.20 4.73 -1.87
C ALA A 106 -14.40 4.16 -2.64
N ARG A 107 -14.55 4.53 -3.92
CA ARG A 107 -15.61 4.01 -4.80
C ARG A 107 -15.53 2.50 -5.02
N SER A 108 -14.30 1.97 -5.06
CA SER A 108 -14.06 0.55 -5.37
C SER A 108 -13.85 -0.31 -4.11
N SER A 109 -13.99 0.27 -2.92
CA SER A 109 -13.69 -0.37 -1.63
C SER A 109 -12.28 -1.00 -1.56
N VAL A 110 -11.31 -0.26 -2.08
CA VAL A 110 -9.90 -0.67 -2.16
C VAL A 110 -9.13 -0.08 -0.98
N LEU A 111 -8.38 -0.91 -0.27
CA LEU A 111 -7.50 -0.44 0.79
C LEU A 111 -6.25 0.21 0.18
N THR A 112 -6.02 1.49 0.48
CA THR A 112 -4.79 2.21 0.09
C THR A 112 -3.72 2.11 1.17
N ILE A 113 -2.50 1.75 0.75
CA ILE A 113 -1.32 1.64 1.61
C ILE A 113 -0.21 2.49 1.01
N SER A 114 0.40 3.37 1.78
CA SER A 114 1.54 4.19 1.34
C SER A 114 2.67 4.21 2.36
N SER A 115 3.88 4.52 1.91
CA SER A 115 5.04 4.81 2.74
C SER A 115 5.07 6.29 3.19
N ASP A 116 4.28 7.16 2.54
CA ASP A 116 4.20 8.59 2.86
C ASP A 116 3.22 8.88 4.01
N PRO A 117 3.71 9.36 5.18
CA PRO A 117 2.83 9.70 6.30
C PRO A 117 1.87 10.85 5.98
N ALA A 118 2.22 11.77 5.07
CA ALA A 118 1.36 12.87 4.67
C ALA A 118 0.09 12.38 3.97
N CYS A 119 0.15 11.25 3.25
CA CYS A 119 -1.02 10.67 2.59
C CYS A 119 -2.08 10.21 3.62
N VAL A 120 -1.63 9.64 4.74
CA VAL A 120 -2.53 9.15 5.80
C VAL A 120 -3.05 10.29 6.67
N GLN A 121 -2.20 11.26 6.99
CA GLN A 121 -2.59 12.44 7.76
C GLN A 121 -3.67 13.26 7.05
N THR A 122 -3.65 13.30 5.71
CA THR A 122 -4.64 14.01 4.89
C THR A 122 -5.88 13.17 4.54
N ALA A 123 -6.04 12.00 5.17
CA ALA A 123 -7.11 11.03 4.92
C ALA A 123 -7.22 10.57 3.45
N ARG A 124 -6.11 10.57 2.71
CA ARG A 124 -6.05 10.11 1.32
C ARG A 124 -5.63 8.64 1.22
N CYS A 125 -4.75 8.22 2.12
CA CYS A 125 -4.38 6.83 2.31
C CYS A 125 -5.02 6.29 3.60
N VAL A 126 -5.47 5.03 3.55
CA VAL A 126 -6.02 4.37 4.73
C VAL A 126 -4.90 3.95 5.67
N VAL A 127 -3.82 3.37 5.13
CA VAL A 127 -2.68 2.85 5.91
C VAL A 127 -1.39 3.53 5.47
N GLY A 128 -0.57 3.88 6.45
CA GLY A 128 0.78 4.40 6.27
C GLY A 128 1.78 3.49 6.95
N ILE A 129 2.85 3.15 6.24
CA ILE A 129 3.93 2.32 6.77
C ILE A 129 5.21 3.12 6.69
N THR A 130 5.69 3.59 7.83
CA THR A 130 6.96 4.32 7.91
C THR A 130 8.04 3.38 8.42
N SER A 131 9.02 3.12 7.57
CA SER A 131 10.19 2.28 7.88
C SER A 131 11.34 3.19 8.32
N GLY A 132 11.60 3.24 9.63
CA GLY A 132 12.74 3.94 10.24
C GLY A 132 13.44 3.04 11.28
N PRO A 133 14.09 3.57 12.35
CA PRO A 133 14.68 2.74 13.40
C PRO A 133 13.66 1.84 14.12
N LYS A 134 12.37 2.20 14.05
CA LYS A 134 11.23 1.35 14.38
C LYS A 134 10.22 1.44 13.25
N THR A 135 9.68 0.31 12.82
CA THR A 135 8.57 0.34 11.84
C THR A 135 7.28 0.72 12.54
N GLN A 136 6.61 1.75 12.02
CA GLN A 136 5.33 2.22 12.54
C GLN A 136 4.25 2.13 11.46
N ILE A 137 3.11 1.56 11.84
CA ILE A 137 1.92 1.50 11.00
C ILE A 137 0.93 2.52 11.54
N THR A 138 0.45 3.41 10.68
CA THR A 138 -0.57 4.40 11.00
C THR A 138 -1.83 4.13 10.17
N VAL A 139 -3.00 4.20 10.77
CA VAL A 139 -4.28 4.02 10.08
C VAL A 139 -5.14 5.27 10.27
N ASN A 140 -5.68 5.80 9.18
CA ASN A 140 -6.68 6.86 9.24
C ASN A 140 -8.08 6.25 9.24
N ARG A 141 -8.83 6.43 10.35
CA ARG A 141 -10.15 5.82 10.50
C ARG A 141 -11.20 6.44 9.56
N ALA A 142 -11.08 7.73 9.25
CA ALA A 142 -11.97 8.40 8.31
C ALA A 142 -11.78 7.86 6.89
N ALA A 143 -10.52 7.69 6.45
CA ALA A 143 -10.21 7.09 5.16
C ALA A 143 -10.67 5.62 5.09
N ALA A 144 -10.46 4.84 6.15
CA ALA A 144 -10.93 3.46 6.23
C ALA A 144 -12.46 3.38 6.04
N ARG A 145 -13.22 4.24 6.73
CA ARG A 145 -14.68 4.31 6.61
C ARG A 145 -15.12 4.73 5.21
N ALA A 146 -14.46 5.72 4.61
CA ALA A 146 -14.75 6.17 3.26
C ALA A 146 -14.57 5.06 2.22
N ALA A 147 -13.59 4.17 2.43
CA ALA A 147 -13.33 3.01 1.58
C ALA A 147 -14.05 1.72 2.04
N ASN A 148 -15.00 1.81 2.99
CA ASN A 148 -15.70 0.65 3.57
C ASN A 148 -14.77 -0.45 4.10
N ILE A 149 -13.57 -0.08 4.55
CA ILE A 149 -12.58 -0.99 5.10
C ILE A 149 -12.77 -1.13 6.60
N ARG A 150 -12.74 -2.37 7.08
CA ARG A 150 -12.80 -2.70 8.50
C ARG A 150 -11.59 -3.53 8.89
N PHE A 151 -10.97 -3.16 10.00
CA PHE A 151 -9.89 -3.91 10.61
C PHE A 151 -10.39 -4.60 11.88
N GLY A 152 -9.87 -5.79 12.17
CA GLY A 152 -10.12 -6.47 13.43
C GLY A 152 -9.59 -5.67 14.62
N SER A 153 -10.27 -5.77 15.77
CA SER A 153 -9.92 -5.04 17.00
C SER A 153 -8.48 -5.30 17.46
N ALA A 154 -7.97 -6.53 17.31
CA ALA A 154 -6.60 -6.90 17.66
C ALA A 154 -5.54 -6.12 16.86
N PHE A 155 -5.83 -5.73 15.62
CA PHE A 155 -4.92 -4.94 14.81
C PHE A 155 -4.84 -3.49 15.29
N LEU A 156 -5.98 -2.92 15.69
CA LEU A 156 -6.06 -1.56 16.21
C LEU A 156 -5.23 -1.37 17.50
N MET A 157 -4.96 -2.46 18.23
CA MET A 157 -4.07 -2.44 19.41
C MET A 157 -2.57 -2.38 19.04
N LEU A 158 -2.20 -2.73 17.81
CA LEU A 158 -0.79 -2.82 17.36
C LEU A 158 -0.33 -1.60 16.57
N ILE A 159 -1.25 -0.72 16.17
CA ILE A 159 -1.00 0.39 15.24
C ILE A 159 -1.35 1.73 15.87
N LYS A 160 -0.91 2.81 15.22
CA LYS A 160 -1.33 4.17 15.59
C LYS A 160 -2.56 4.55 14.76
N GLU A 161 -3.64 4.95 15.43
CA GLU A 161 -4.82 5.46 14.75
C GLU A 161 -4.85 7.00 14.76
N ILE A 162 -5.31 7.58 13.65
CA ILE A 162 -5.59 9.01 13.50
C ILE A 162 -6.95 9.28 12.84
#